data_AF-A0A3D0CZF0-F1
#
_entry.id   AF-A0A3D0CZF0-F1
#
_cell.length_a   1.000
_cell.length_b   1.000
_cell.length_c   1.000
_cell.angle_alpha   90.00
_cell.angle_beta   90.00
_cell.angle_gamma   90.00
#
_symmetry.space_group_name_H-M   'P 1'
#
loop_
_entity.id
_entity.type
_entity.pdbx_description
1 polymer ?
#
loop_
_entity_poly.entity_id
_entity_poly.type
_entity_poly.pdbx_seq_one_letter_code
_entity_poly.pdbx_strand_id
1 'polypeptide(L)'
;MNWYGGYSGPTLVESRAPWKVRSDQAGYAEVRDWLRGEQASGRYERVVVGHEPTGIYHENWAYALAQDFGATIDYRWLKPYVTKERRRQLLTGRARKTDALDGWAIAPCLRDGRGQAAGLRDEREVRFELWARADRQAKAQQ
;
A
#
# COMPACT_ATOMS: atom_id res chain seq x y z
N MET A 1 10.66 10.35 1.31
CA MET A 1 9.72 10.27 2.45
C MET A 1 8.50 9.52 1.98
N ASN A 2 8.08 8.55 2.78
CA ASN A 2 6.99 7.64 2.47
C ASN A 2 5.83 7.87 3.44
N TRP A 3 4.64 7.51 3.01
CA TRP A 3 3.47 7.46 3.88
C TRP A 3 3.07 6.01 4.07
N TYR A 4 2.88 5.63 5.33
CA TYR A 4 2.40 4.31 5.74
C TYR A 4 1.12 4.49 6.54
N GLY A 5 0.19 3.55 6.42
CA GLY A 5 -1.03 3.49 7.23
C GLY A 5 -1.41 2.03 7.45
N GLY A 6 -2.02 1.75 8.61
CA GLY A 6 -2.42 0.41 9.01
C GLY A 6 -3.91 0.27 9.14
N TYR A 7 -4.47 -0.76 8.51
CA TYR A 7 -5.89 -1.10 8.62
C TYR A 7 -6.07 -2.54 9.02
N SER A 8 -7.19 -2.78 9.69
CA SER A 8 -7.42 -4.04 10.38
C SER A 8 -8.88 -4.50 10.34
N GLY A 9 -9.05 -5.82 10.39
CA GLY A 9 -10.36 -6.47 10.39
C GLY A 9 -11.07 -6.44 9.03
N PRO A 10 -12.24 -7.09 8.91
CA PRO A 10 -12.94 -7.26 7.65
C PRO A 10 -13.48 -5.94 7.06
N THR A 11 -13.69 -4.93 7.91
CA THR A 11 -14.11 -3.58 7.50
C THR A 11 -12.95 -2.60 7.31
N LEU A 12 -11.70 -3.06 7.50
CA LEU A 12 -10.47 -2.26 7.42
C LEU A 12 -10.58 -0.96 8.23
N VAL A 13 -10.65 -1.11 9.56
CA VAL A 13 -10.61 -0.02 10.53
C VAL A 13 -9.17 0.45 10.71
N GLU A 14 -8.98 1.77 10.76
CA GLU A 14 -7.68 2.39 11.00
C GLU A 14 -7.09 1.94 12.34
N SER A 15 -5.97 1.22 12.29
CA SER A 15 -5.15 0.87 13.46
C SER A 15 -4.13 1.98 13.73
N ARG A 16 -3.59 2.59 12.67
CA ARG A 16 -2.71 3.75 12.75
C ARG A 16 -2.99 4.70 11.59
N ALA A 17 -3.26 5.96 11.95
CA ALA A 17 -3.36 7.06 11.00
C ALA A 17 -2.14 7.11 10.09
N PRO A 18 -2.32 7.45 8.80
CA PRO A 18 -1.18 7.57 7.93
C PRO A 18 -0.13 8.52 8.50
N TRP A 19 1.13 8.13 8.48
CA TRP A 19 2.23 8.95 8.98
C TRP A 19 3.43 8.95 8.04
N LYS A 20 4.24 10.00 8.17
CA LYS A 20 5.46 10.17 7.40
C LYS A 20 6.58 9.32 7.97
N VAL A 21 7.27 8.62 7.08
CA VAL A 21 8.44 7.82 7.41
C VAL A 21 9.59 8.20 6.48
N ARG A 22 10.81 8.21 7.03
CA ARG A 22 12.04 8.37 6.26
C ARG A 22 12.22 7.19 5.32
N SER A 23 12.81 7.42 4.15
CA SER A 23 13.03 6.36 3.14
C SER A 23 14.40 5.70 3.30
N ASP A 24 14.86 5.54 4.55
CA ASP A 24 16.16 4.97 4.93
C ASP A 24 16.00 3.80 5.92
N GLN A 25 17.11 3.19 6.35
CA GLN A 25 17.09 2.05 7.26
C GLN A 25 16.40 2.36 8.60
N ALA A 26 16.54 3.58 9.12
CA ALA A 26 15.90 3.99 10.37
C ALA A 26 14.38 4.05 10.21
N GLY A 27 13.90 4.63 9.11
CA GLY A 27 12.47 4.62 8.79
C GLY A 27 11.92 3.21 8.58
N TYR A 28 12.69 2.33 7.95
CA TYR A 28 12.28 0.93 7.78
C TYR A 28 12.15 0.22 9.14
N ALA A 29 13.13 0.40 10.04
CA ALA A 29 13.07 -0.18 11.38
C ALA A 29 11.82 0.27 12.15
N GLU A 30 11.46 1.56 12.05
CA GLU A 30 10.23 2.09 12.68
C GLU A 30 8.96 1.38 12.17
N VAL A 31 8.85 1.20 10.85
CA VAL A 31 7.69 0.51 10.23
C VAL A 31 7.67 -0.96 10.63
N ARG A 32 8.82 -1.63 10.60
CA ARG A 32 8.94 -3.04 10.98
C ARG A 32 8.54 -3.27 12.43
N ASP A 33 9.02 -2.45 13.35
CA ASP A 33 8.74 -2.61 14.77
C ASP A 33 7.26 -2.33 15.08
N TRP A 34 6.66 -1.35 14.41
CA TRP A 34 5.21 -1.13 14.46
C TRP A 34 4.42 -2.33 13.95
N LEU A 35 4.77 -2.88 12.77
CA LEU A 35 4.09 -4.06 12.21
C LEU A 35 4.19 -5.28 13.12
N ARG A 36 5.36 -5.52 13.73
CA ARG A 36 5.54 -6.58 14.73
C ARG A 36 4.63 -6.37 15.94
N GLY A 37 4.51 -5.14 16.43
CA GLY A 37 3.60 -4.79 17.51
C GLY A 37 2.13 -5.05 17.16
N GLU A 38 1.71 -4.68 15.96
CA GLU A 38 0.35 -4.92 15.47
C GLU A 38 0.04 -6.42 15.38
N GLN A 39 0.95 -7.22 14.82
CA GLN A 39 0.81 -8.67 14.74
C GLN A 39 0.80 -9.34 16.12
N ALA A 40 1.74 -8.96 17.00
CA ALA A 40 1.83 -9.50 18.34
C ALA A 40 0.60 -9.17 19.21
N SER A 41 -0.08 -8.06 18.91
CA SER A 41 -1.29 -7.67 19.65
C SER A 41 -2.45 -8.66 19.47
N GLY A 42 -2.46 -9.45 18.39
CA GLY A 42 -3.54 -10.39 18.06
C GLY A 42 -4.91 -9.73 17.84
N ARG A 43 -4.98 -8.39 17.85
CA ARG A 43 -6.22 -7.63 17.75
C ARG A 43 -6.87 -7.73 16.38
N TYR A 44 -6.11 -8.17 15.39
CA TYR A 44 -6.44 -8.00 13.98
C TYR A 44 -6.08 -9.24 13.18
N GLU A 45 -7.04 -9.74 12.40
CA GLU A 45 -6.88 -10.91 11.54
C GLU A 45 -5.98 -10.63 10.32
N ARG A 46 -5.93 -9.37 9.88
CA ARG A 46 -5.13 -8.92 8.73
C ARG A 46 -4.67 -7.49 8.94
N VAL A 47 -3.39 -7.21 8.64
CA VAL A 47 -2.81 -5.86 8.63
C VAL A 47 -2.60 -5.44 7.19
N VAL A 48 -3.28 -4.38 6.74
CA VAL A 48 -3.07 -3.79 5.41
C VAL A 48 -2.16 -2.59 5.54
N VAL A 49 -1.11 -2.56 4.72
CA VAL A 49 -0.10 -1.50 4.70
C VAL A 49 -0.13 -0.82 3.33
N GLY A 50 -0.39 0.47 3.33
CA GLY A 50 -0.35 1.27 2.12
C GLY A 50 0.92 2.06 1.95
N HIS A 51 1.39 2.16 0.71
CA HIS A 51 2.55 2.96 0.33
C HIS A 51 2.30 3.67 -1.00
N GLU A 52 2.51 4.98 -1.05
CA GLU A 52 2.52 5.73 -2.32
C GLU A 52 3.97 5.84 -2.84
N PRO A 53 4.38 5.06 -3.85
CA PRO A 53 5.75 5.09 -4.35
C PRO A 53 6.04 6.39 -5.12
N THR A 54 7.18 6.99 -4.81
CA THR A 54 7.78 8.13 -5.50
C THR A 54 9.24 7.83 -5.91
N GLY A 55 9.47 7.27 -7.09
CA GLY A 55 10.81 6.87 -7.58
C GLY A 55 11.19 5.42 -7.29
N ILE A 56 12.49 5.09 -7.29
CA ILE A 56 13.00 3.69 -7.26
C ILE A 56 13.23 3.12 -5.85
N TYR A 57 13.30 3.96 -4.82
CA TYR A 57 13.67 3.55 -3.45
C TYR A 57 12.65 2.63 -2.76
N HIS A 58 11.50 2.43 -3.39
CA HIS A 58 10.34 1.71 -2.85
C HIS A 58 10.43 0.21 -3.07
N GLU A 59 11.22 -0.21 -4.05
CA GLU A 59 11.44 -1.63 -4.38
C GLU A 59 12.23 -2.35 -3.27
N ASN A 60 13.25 -1.69 -2.72
CA ASN A 60 14.04 -2.26 -1.61
C ASN A 60 13.19 -2.48 -0.35
N TRP A 61 12.28 -1.55 -0.06
CA TRP A 61 11.36 -1.68 1.07
C TRP A 61 10.29 -2.73 0.83
N ALA A 62 9.74 -2.80 -0.39
CA ALA A 62 8.86 -3.87 -0.80
C ALA A 62 9.49 -5.24 -0.62
N TYR A 63 10.74 -5.39 -1.06
CA TYR A 63 11.50 -6.62 -0.88
C TYR A 63 11.69 -6.95 0.60
N ALA A 64 12.18 -5.99 1.39
CA ALA A 64 12.44 -6.21 2.81
C ALA A 64 11.16 -6.51 3.62
N LEU A 65 10.04 -5.84 3.32
CA LEU A 65 8.75 -6.13 3.95
C LEU A 65 8.20 -7.50 3.53
N ALA A 66 8.37 -7.89 2.26
CA ALA A 66 7.98 -9.21 1.80
C ALA A 66 8.80 -10.32 2.45
N GLN A 67 10.10 -10.11 2.71
CA GLN A 67 10.93 -11.05 3.44
C GLN A 67 10.56 -11.15 4.92
N ASP A 68 10.38 -10.02 5.59
CA ASP A 68 10.14 -9.99 7.04
C ASP A 68 8.72 -10.44 7.43
N PHE A 69 7.73 -10.18 6.57
CA PHE A 69 6.32 -10.40 6.89
C PHE A 69 5.60 -11.31 5.90
N GLY A 70 6.01 -11.37 4.64
CA GLY A 70 5.37 -12.21 3.63
C GLY A 70 3.84 -12.03 3.57
N ALA A 71 3.11 -13.14 3.60
CA ALA A 71 1.64 -13.15 3.54
C ALA A 71 0.93 -12.66 4.82
N THR A 72 1.68 -12.38 5.90
CA THR A 72 1.09 -11.94 7.18
C THR A 72 0.66 -10.47 7.17
N ILE A 73 1.08 -9.71 6.15
CA ILE A 73 0.62 -8.36 5.88
C ILE A 73 0.15 -8.27 4.43
N ASP A 74 -0.82 -7.40 4.16
CA ASP A 74 -1.19 -7.04 2.79
C ASP A 74 -0.54 -5.70 2.44
N TYR A 75 0.59 -5.76 1.74
CA TYR A 75 1.33 -4.57 1.33
C TYR A 75 0.87 -4.08 -0.04
N ARG A 76 0.45 -2.81 -0.13
CA ARG A 76 -0.17 -2.21 -1.32
C ARG A 76 0.53 -0.93 -1.75
N TRP A 77 0.87 -0.86 -3.03
CA TRP A 77 1.24 0.37 -3.71
C TRP A 77 -0.01 1.13 -4.16
N LEU A 78 -0.20 2.31 -3.60
CA LEU A 78 -1.23 3.25 -4.01
C LEU A 78 -0.78 3.97 -5.27
N LYS A 79 -1.67 4.08 -6.25
CA LYS A 79 -1.42 4.89 -7.44
C LYS A 79 -1.53 6.37 -7.06
N PRO A 80 -0.50 7.21 -7.30
CA PRO A 80 -0.54 8.64 -6.95
C PRO A 80 -1.73 9.39 -7.56
N TYR A 81 -2.23 8.95 -8.71
CA TYR A 81 -3.44 9.52 -9.32
C TYR A 81 -4.68 9.33 -8.43
N VAL A 82 -4.85 8.15 -7.84
CA VAL A 82 -6.04 7.81 -7.05
C VAL A 82 -6.05 8.60 -5.74
N THR A 83 -4.90 8.71 -5.08
CA THR A 83 -4.78 9.53 -3.86
C THR A 83 -4.99 11.02 -4.18
N LYS A 84 -4.49 11.51 -5.34
CA LYS A 84 -4.75 12.88 -5.82
C LYS A 84 -6.23 13.14 -6.13
N GLU A 85 -6.93 12.21 -6.75
CA GLU A 85 -8.35 12.35 -7.05
C GLU A 85 -9.17 12.42 -5.75
N ARG A 86 -8.90 11.52 -4.80
CA ARG A 86 -9.55 11.54 -3.49
C ARG A 86 -9.26 12.83 -2.73
N ARG A 87 -8.01 13.29 -2.80
CA ARG A 87 -7.60 14.58 -2.24
C ARG A 87 -8.40 15.75 -2.82
N ARG A 88 -8.62 15.78 -4.14
CA ARG A 88 -9.43 16.83 -4.80
C ARG A 88 -10.89 16.82 -4.36
N GLN A 89 -11.44 15.65 -4.03
CA GLN A 89 -12.80 15.55 -3.49
C GLN A 89 -12.89 16.09 -2.05
N LEU A 90 -11.82 15.95 -1.26
CA LEU A 90 -11.73 16.47 0.11
C LEU A 90 -11.42 17.97 0.17
N LEU A 91 -10.70 18.49 -0.83
CA LEU A 91 -10.39 19.92 -0.93
C LEU A 91 -11.56 20.67 -1.54
N THR A 92 -12.21 21.52 -0.75
CA THR A 92 -13.15 22.52 -1.27
C THR A 92 -12.38 23.80 -1.65
N GLY A 93 -12.46 24.21 -2.92
CA GLY A 93 -11.89 25.47 -3.41
C GLY A 93 -10.35 25.50 -3.49
N ARG A 94 -9.73 26.62 -3.07
CA ARG A 94 -8.28 26.89 -3.19
C ARG A 94 -7.45 26.39 -2.00
N ALA A 95 -7.95 25.41 -1.24
CA ALA A 95 -7.23 24.90 -0.08
C ALA A 95 -5.88 24.29 -0.49
N ARG A 96 -4.83 24.59 0.29
CA ARG A 96 -3.48 24.06 0.06
C ARG A 96 -3.40 22.61 0.52
N LYS A 97 -2.59 21.83 -0.18
CA LYS A 97 -2.19 20.48 0.23
C LYS A 97 -1.55 20.52 1.61
N THR A 98 -2.01 19.67 2.52
CA THR A 98 -1.36 19.40 3.81
C THR A 98 -1.12 17.90 3.98
N ASP A 99 -0.24 17.58 4.90
CA ASP A 99 0.10 16.20 5.25
C ASP A 99 -1.07 15.42 5.86
N ALA A 100 -1.86 16.07 6.73
CA ALA A 100 -3.07 15.47 7.29
C ALA A 100 -4.09 15.12 6.19
N LEU A 101 -4.20 15.98 5.18
CA LEU A 101 -5.12 15.79 4.07
C LEU A 101 -4.64 14.71 3.08
N ASP A 102 -3.32 14.49 2.97
CA ASP A 102 -2.78 13.30 2.30
C ASP A 102 -3.18 12.02 3.03
N GLY A 103 -3.08 12.01 4.37
CA GLY A 103 -3.52 10.88 5.19
C GLY A 103 -5.00 10.56 4.99
N TRP A 104 -5.87 11.58 5.07
CA TRP A 104 -7.31 11.41 4.84
C TRP A 104 -7.67 10.97 3.42
N ALA A 105 -6.84 11.30 2.42
CA ALA A 105 -7.04 10.83 1.05
C ALA A 105 -6.57 9.38 0.87
N ILE A 106 -5.46 9.00 1.50
CA ILE A 106 -4.83 7.68 1.41
C ILE A 106 -5.69 6.61 2.11
N ALA A 107 -6.20 6.91 3.29
CA ALA A 107 -6.93 5.98 4.13
C ALA A 107 -8.11 5.27 3.42
N PRO A 108 -9.08 5.99 2.84
CA PRO A 108 -10.16 5.36 2.11
C PRO A 108 -9.67 4.62 0.85
N CYS A 109 -8.60 5.08 0.19
CA CYS A 109 -8.05 4.33 -0.95
C CYS A 109 -7.56 2.94 -0.53
N LEU A 110 -6.92 2.81 0.64
CA LEU A 110 -6.48 1.51 1.16
C LEU A 110 -7.65 0.65 1.60
N ARG A 111 -8.58 1.22 2.36
CA ARG A 111 -9.81 0.55 2.79
C ARG A 111 -10.61 0.02 1.61
N ASP A 112 -10.72 0.79 0.54
CA ASP A 112 -11.50 0.43 -0.65
C ASP A 112 -10.69 -0.43 -1.64
N GLY A 113 -9.51 -0.95 -1.24
CA GLY A 113 -8.67 -1.85 -2.04
C GLY A 113 -8.04 -1.20 -3.28
N ARG A 114 -7.96 0.13 -3.32
CA ARG A 114 -7.46 0.92 -4.46
C ARG A 114 -5.93 0.99 -4.43
N GLY A 115 -5.28 -0.16 -4.55
CA GLY A 115 -3.82 -0.30 -4.63
C GLY A 115 -3.42 -1.63 -5.27
N GLN A 116 -2.25 -1.66 -5.89
CA GLN A 116 -1.67 -2.90 -6.43
C GLN A 116 -0.83 -3.58 -5.34
N ALA A 117 -0.77 -4.91 -5.32
CA ALA A 117 0.13 -5.62 -4.40
C ALA A 117 1.57 -5.14 -4.62
N ALA A 118 2.24 -4.82 -3.53
CA ALA A 118 3.59 -4.26 -3.51
C ALA A 118 4.68 -5.32 -3.33
N GLY A 119 4.31 -6.60 -3.23
CA GLY A 119 5.27 -7.70 -3.16
C GLY A 119 5.86 -8.08 -4.53
N LEU A 120 6.97 -8.82 -4.50
CA LEU A 120 7.32 -9.67 -5.63
C LEU A 120 6.17 -10.66 -5.83
N ARG A 121 5.51 -10.57 -6.99
CA ARG A 121 4.46 -11.48 -7.40
C ARG A 121 4.92 -12.92 -7.19
N ASP A 122 4.05 -13.78 -6.64
CA ASP A 122 4.30 -15.23 -6.67
C ASP A 122 4.58 -15.61 -8.14
N GLU A 123 5.56 -16.48 -8.38
CA GLU A 123 5.84 -17.01 -9.71
C GLU A 123 4.56 -17.51 -10.41
N ARG A 124 3.62 -18.07 -9.64
CA ARG A 124 2.29 -18.47 -10.10
C ARG A 124 1.43 -17.30 -10.57
N GLU A 125 1.42 -16.19 -9.84
CA GLU A 125 0.71 -14.97 -10.23
C GLU A 125 1.31 -14.34 -11.50
N VAL A 126 2.66 -14.33 -11.61
CA VAL A 126 3.36 -13.86 -12.82
C VAL A 126 2.98 -14.73 -14.01
N ARG A 127 3.06 -16.06 -13.88
CA ARG A 127 2.72 -17.01 -14.94
C ARG A 127 1.27 -16.87 -15.38
N PHE A 128 0.34 -16.71 -14.43
CA PHE A 128 -1.07 -16.54 -14.73
C PHE A 128 -1.35 -15.25 -15.51
N GLU A 129 -0.75 -14.11 -15.11
CA GLU A 129 -0.91 -12.86 -15.85
C GLU A 129 -0.30 -12.91 -17.26
N LEU A 130 0.88 -13.52 -17.40
CA LEU A 130 1.52 -13.70 -18.70
C LEU A 130 0.66 -14.55 -19.63
N TRP A 131 0.12 -15.67 -19.12
CA TRP A 131 -0.85 -16.49 -19.84
C TRP A 131 -2.09 -15.69 -20.24
N ALA A 132 -2.72 -14.97 -19.29
CA ALA A 132 -3.92 -14.19 -19.54
C ALA A 132 -3.69 -13.05 -20.55
N ARG A 133 -2.48 -12.49 -20.60
CA ARG A 133 -2.10 -11.48 -21.59
C ARG A 133 -1.93 -12.09 -22.98
N ALA A 134 -1.28 -13.25 -23.08
CA ALA A 134 -1.13 -13.97 -24.34
C ALA A 134 -2.50 -14.41 -24.91
N ASP A 135 -3.40 -14.92 -24.06
CA ASP A 135 -4.76 -15.31 -24.46
C ASP A 135 -5.57 -14.12 -25.01
N ARG A 136 -5.52 -12.96 -24.34
CA ARG A 136 -6.17 -11.73 -24.85
C ARG A 136 -5.61 -11.27 -26.19
N GLN A 137 -4.29 -11.40 -26.39
CA GLN A 137 -3.66 -11.04 -27.66
C GLN A 137 -4.05 -12.00 -28.79
N ALA A 138 -4.11 -13.31 -28.50
CA ALA A 138 -4.55 -14.31 -29.45
C ALA A 138 -6.01 -14.10 -29.87
N LYS A 139 -6.89 -13.76 -28.91
CA LYS A 139 -8.31 -13.47 -29.17
C LYS A 139 -8.56 -12.15 -29.92
N ALA A 140 -7.64 -11.19 -29.82
CA ALA A 140 -7.75 -9.92 -30.55
C ALA A 140 -7.24 -10.00 -32.00
N GLN A 141 -6.63 -11.12 -32.39
CA GLN A 141 -6.09 -11.37 -33.74
C GLN A 141 -6.99 -12.30 -34.58
N GLN A 142 -8.14 -12.69 -34.04
CA GLN A 142 -9.21 -13.43 -34.72
C GLN A 142 -10.38 -12.48 -34.99
#